data_AF-M7PEW2-F1
#
_entry.id   AF-M7PEW2-F1
#
_cell.length_a   1.000
_cell.length_b   1.000
_cell.length_c   1.000
_cell.angle_alpha   90.00
_cell.angle_beta   90.00
_cell.angle_gamma   90.00
#
_symmetry.space_group_name_H-M   'P 1'
#
loop_
_entity.id
_entity.type
_entity.pdbx_description
1 polymer ?
#
loop_
_entity_poly.entity_id
_entity_poly.type
_entity_poly.pdbx_seq_one_letter_code
_entity_poly.pdbx_strand_id
1 'polypeptide(L)'
;MSNFPSLEEFNSGVCCTISDKNQNESEIQDETFIKPIPLKDIDAQREDMTYKISENTNESVFLEKWKQQREANIQKQEEEDRLKKENKIENAKKAIDNFFESYNRKKQEKIQKNREKQKEFLLNRDKDISGMLWDRVVKLLNLSETSTGLEDSNMSKFKELLLKLQKDPNAPGANDI
;
A
#
# COMPACT_ATOMS: atom_id res chain seq x y z
N MET A 1 12.79 24.26 1.65
CA MET A 1 11.78 24.02 2.70
C MET A 1 11.24 22.62 2.50
N SER A 2 11.68 21.73 3.37
CA SER A 2 11.43 20.30 3.39
C SER A 2 10.05 20.03 3.99
N ASN A 3 9.04 19.81 3.14
CA ASN A 3 7.77 19.23 3.59
C ASN A 3 7.93 17.71 3.70
N PHE A 4 8.55 17.30 4.80
CA PHE A 4 8.41 15.95 5.33
C PHE A 4 7.04 15.92 6.04
N PRO A 5 6.11 15.00 5.70
CA PRO A 5 4.86 14.88 6.44
C PRO A 5 5.18 14.42 7.86
N SER A 6 4.61 15.09 8.87
CA SER A 6 4.80 14.69 10.26
C SER A 6 4.04 13.39 10.55
N LEU A 7 4.52 12.63 11.53
CA LEU A 7 3.97 11.33 11.92
C LEU A 7 2.53 11.40 12.50
N GLU A 8 1.96 12.58 12.62
CA GLU A 8 0.61 12.81 13.18
C GLU A 8 -0.51 12.81 12.12
N GLU A 9 -0.17 12.78 10.82
CA GLU A 9 -1.17 12.73 9.74
C GLU A 9 -1.53 11.30 9.28
N PHE A 10 -0.96 10.27 9.92
CA PHE A 10 -1.21 8.86 9.61
C PHE A 10 -2.25 8.20 10.52
N ASN A 11 -3.30 8.94 10.93
CA ASN A 11 -4.45 8.33 11.60
C ASN A 11 -5.78 8.90 11.10
N SER A 12 -6.34 8.24 10.10
CA SER A 12 -7.63 7.55 10.19
C SER A 12 -8.26 7.41 8.79
N GLY A 13 -8.55 6.17 8.43
CA GLY A 13 -9.38 5.88 7.27
C GLY A 13 -8.62 5.14 6.17
N VAL A 14 -9.13 3.94 5.90
CA VAL A 14 -8.81 3.07 4.75
C VAL A 14 -7.60 2.14 4.97
N CYS A 15 -7.78 1.21 5.91
CA CYS A 15 -7.14 -0.11 5.82
C CYS A 15 -7.83 -0.93 4.74
N CYS A 16 -7.03 -1.50 3.83
CA CYS A 16 -7.47 -2.30 2.69
C CYS A 16 -8.21 -3.57 3.13
N THR A 17 -9.35 -3.84 2.51
CA THR A 17 -10.00 -5.16 2.53
C THR A 17 -9.18 -6.14 1.69
N ILE A 18 -8.45 -7.04 2.34
CA ILE A 18 -7.96 -8.26 1.69
C ILE A 18 -8.90 -9.39 2.11
N SER A 19 -9.71 -9.84 1.15
CA SER A 19 -10.42 -11.12 1.24
C SER A 19 -9.41 -12.24 1.09
N ASP A 20 -9.03 -12.88 2.20
CA ASP A 20 -8.40 -14.18 2.17
C ASP A 20 -9.47 -15.26 2.34
N LYS A 21 -9.89 -15.84 1.21
CA LYS A 21 -10.52 -17.16 1.19
C LYS A 21 -9.40 -18.19 1.18
N ASN A 22 -9.06 -18.72 2.36
CA ASN A 22 -8.54 -20.07 2.49
C ASN A 22 -9.09 -20.68 3.76
N GLN A 23 -10.24 -21.33 3.60
CA GLN A 23 -10.80 -22.25 4.57
C GLN A 23 -9.98 -23.52 4.52
N ASN A 24 -9.18 -23.76 5.55
CA ASN A 24 -8.98 -25.07 6.18
C ASN A 24 -8.07 -24.87 7.40
N GLU A 25 -8.58 -24.13 8.38
CA GLU A 25 -8.17 -24.31 9.76
C GLU A 25 -9.16 -25.31 10.35
N SER A 26 -8.73 -26.57 10.46
CA SER A 26 -9.38 -27.49 11.38
C SER A 26 -9.19 -26.93 12.78
N GLU A 27 -10.29 -26.42 13.31
CA GLU A 27 -10.51 -25.98 14.67
C GLU A 27 -10.02 -27.05 15.66
N ILE A 28 -8.76 -26.93 16.08
CA ILE A 28 -8.30 -27.57 17.30
C ILE A 28 -8.75 -26.63 18.41
N GLN A 29 -9.81 -27.03 19.10
CA GLN A 29 -10.26 -26.34 20.30
C GLN A 29 -9.17 -26.44 21.35
N ASP A 30 -8.40 -25.36 21.52
CA ASP A 30 -7.49 -25.16 22.65
C ASP A 30 -8.30 -24.90 23.94
N GLU A 31 -9.19 -25.82 24.29
CA GLU A 31 -9.67 -25.97 25.66
C GLU A 31 -8.64 -26.77 26.46
N THR A 32 -7.55 -26.11 26.85
CA THR A 32 -6.92 -26.26 28.16
C THR A 32 -6.03 -25.05 28.41
N PHE A 33 -6.66 -23.87 28.48
CA PHE A 33 -6.11 -22.81 29.31
C PHE A 33 -6.13 -23.32 30.75
N ILE A 34 -5.02 -23.94 31.18
CA ILE A 34 -4.79 -24.29 32.57
C ILE A 34 -4.92 -22.99 33.35
N LYS A 35 -6.04 -22.85 34.07
CA LYS A 35 -6.28 -21.72 34.96
C LYS A 35 -5.04 -21.57 35.83
N PRO A 36 -4.45 -20.36 35.93
CA PRO A 36 -3.35 -20.16 36.85
C PRO A 36 -3.85 -20.54 38.24
N ILE A 37 -3.27 -21.61 38.80
CA ILE A 37 -3.59 -22.07 40.14
C ILE A 37 -3.25 -20.90 41.07
N PRO A 38 -4.19 -20.40 41.89
CA PRO A 38 -3.93 -19.26 42.75
C PRO A 38 -2.85 -19.65 43.77
N LEU A 39 -1.70 -18.96 43.68
CA LEU A 39 -0.62 -19.05 44.64
C LEU A 39 -1.08 -18.37 45.92
N LYS A 40 -1.64 -19.15 46.85
CA LYS A 40 -1.79 -18.75 48.26
C LYS A 40 -0.43 -18.95 48.93
N ASP A 41 -0.05 -18.03 49.79
CA ASP A 41 1.22 -18.00 50.51
C ASP A 41 1.59 -19.38 51.08
N ILE A 42 2.54 -20.04 50.42
CA ILE A 42 3.28 -21.20 50.94
C ILE A 42 4.75 -20.77 50.99
N ASP A 43 5.03 -19.74 51.80
CA ASP A 43 6.38 -19.24 52.07
C ASP A 43 6.99 -19.89 53.33
N ALA A 44 6.59 -21.12 53.69
CA ALA A 44 7.10 -21.74 54.92
C ALA A 44 7.75 -23.12 54.79
N GLN A 45 7.58 -23.90 53.72
CA GLN A 45 8.15 -25.26 53.65
C GLN A 45 8.35 -25.75 52.20
N ARG A 46 8.93 -24.93 51.31
CA ARG A 46 9.52 -25.50 50.09
C ARG A 46 10.93 -25.95 50.44
N GLU A 47 11.02 -27.05 51.18
CA GLU A 47 12.27 -27.79 51.24
C GLU A 47 12.60 -28.19 49.79
N ASP A 48 13.79 -27.80 49.34
CA ASP A 48 14.35 -28.23 48.07
C ASP A 48 14.37 -29.76 48.05
N MET A 49 13.29 -30.35 47.53
CA MET A 49 13.23 -31.75 47.18
C MET A 49 14.14 -31.95 45.98
N THR A 50 15.44 -31.92 46.23
CA THR A 50 16.45 -32.52 45.38
C THR A 50 16.14 -34.01 45.39
N TYR A 51 15.34 -34.44 44.42
CA TYR A 51 15.17 -35.86 44.13
C TYR A 51 16.56 -36.43 43.91
N LYS A 52 17.07 -37.21 44.88
CA LYS A 52 18.25 -38.05 44.69
C LYS A 52 17.88 -39.02 43.58
N ILE A 53 18.35 -38.71 42.37
CA ILE A 53 18.34 -39.64 41.24
C ILE A 53 19.16 -40.83 41.70
N SER A 54 18.48 -41.95 41.96
CA SER A 54 19.12 -43.22 42.27
C SER A 54 20.11 -43.54 41.16
N GLU A 55 21.40 -43.68 41.49
CA GLU A 55 22.47 -44.04 40.57
C GLU A 55 22.28 -45.47 40.06
N ASN A 56 21.34 -45.68 39.14
CA ASN A 56 21.32 -46.86 38.30
C ASN A 56 22.25 -46.59 37.11
N THR A 57 23.45 -47.16 37.15
CA THR A 57 24.55 -46.89 36.19
C THR A 57 24.15 -47.16 34.72
N ASN A 58 23.18 -48.03 34.47
CA ASN A 58 22.65 -48.31 33.13
C ASN A 58 21.65 -47.25 32.63
N GLU A 59 20.89 -46.61 33.51
CA GLU A 59 19.98 -45.52 33.14
C GLU A 59 20.74 -44.24 32.79
N SER A 60 21.91 -44.01 33.39
CA SER A 60 22.77 -42.86 33.08
C SER A 60 23.18 -42.83 31.61
N VAL A 61 23.60 -43.97 31.04
CA VAL A 61 24.08 -44.03 29.64
C VAL A 61 22.96 -43.75 28.63
N PHE A 62 21.74 -44.21 28.90
CA PHE A 62 20.59 -43.91 28.05
C PHE A 62 20.22 -42.42 28.11
N LEU A 63 20.21 -41.84 29.32
CA LEU A 63 19.94 -40.42 29.53
C LEU A 63 21.02 -39.53 28.90
N GLU A 64 22.29 -39.93 28.95
CA GLU A 64 23.40 -39.24 28.29
C GLU A 64 23.24 -39.26 26.76
N LYS A 65 22.95 -40.42 26.17
CA LYS A 65 22.69 -40.54 24.73
C LYS A 65 21.47 -39.70 24.30
N TRP A 66 20.42 -39.69 25.11
CA TRP A 66 19.24 -38.87 24.84
C TRP A 66 19.55 -37.37 24.92
N LYS A 67 20.31 -36.93 25.93
CA LYS A 67 20.78 -35.53 26.04
C LYS A 67 21.60 -35.14 24.82
N GLN A 68 22.53 -35.99 24.38
CA GLN A 68 23.35 -35.75 23.19
C GLN A 68 22.50 -35.63 21.91
N GLN A 69 21.53 -36.53 21.72
CA GLN A 69 20.61 -36.46 20.57
C GLN A 69 19.71 -35.22 20.61
N ARG A 70 19.21 -34.87 21.79
CA ARG A 70 18.39 -33.68 21.99
C ARG A 70 19.16 -32.41 21.71
N GLU A 71 20.35 -32.28 22.26
CA GLU A 71 21.25 -31.15 22.04
C GLU A 71 21.56 -31.01 20.55
N ALA A 72 21.90 -32.10 19.86
CA ALA A 72 22.13 -32.09 18.42
C ALA A 72 20.91 -31.62 17.60
N ASN A 73 19.70 -32.05 18.00
CA ASN A 73 18.46 -31.62 17.34
C ASN A 73 18.15 -30.14 17.61
N ILE A 74 18.37 -29.67 18.84
CA ILE A 74 18.21 -28.25 19.21
C ILE A 74 19.18 -27.40 18.39
N GLN A 75 20.45 -27.77 18.32
CA GLN A 75 21.46 -27.04 17.55
C GLN A 75 21.10 -26.95 16.06
N LYS A 76 20.61 -28.05 15.48
CA LYS A 76 20.14 -28.04 14.08
C LYS A 76 18.95 -27.09 13.89
N GLN A 77 17.98 -27.11 14.81
CA GLN A 77 16.82 -26.23 14.74
C GLN A 77 17.21 -24.75 14.94
N GLU A 78 18.14 -24.47 15.86
CA GLU A 78 18.67 -23.12 16.08
C GLU A 78 19.39 -22.59 14.84
N GLU A 79 20.15 -23.42 14.14
CA GLU A 79 20.80 -23.04 12.87
C GLU A 79 19.78 -22.73 11.78
N GLU A 80 18.77 -23.58 11.62
CA GLU A 80 17.67 -23.34 10.65
C GLU A 80 16.89 -22.06 10.99
N ASP A 81 16.62 -21.82 12.27
CA ASP A 81 15.88 -20.64 12.73
C ASP A 81 16.73 -19.37 12.62
N ARG A 82 18.05 -19.45 12.83
CA ARG A 82 18.97 -18.34 12.54
C ARG A 82 18.96 -17.99 11.06
N LEU A 83 19.06 -18.98 10.17
CA LEU A 83 19.01 -18.77 8.72
C LEU A 83 17.67 -18.18 8.28
N LYS A 84 16.55 -18.67 8.80
CA LYS A 84 15.22 -18.09 8.53
C LYS A 84 15.12 -16.64 8.97
N LYS A 85 15.68 -16.28 10.13
CA LYS A 85 15.70 -14.89 10.63
C LYS A 85 16.54 -14.00 9.70
N GLU A 86 17.72 -14.45 9.31
CA GLU A 86 18.59 -13.71 8.38
C GLU A 86 17.92 -13.49 7.02
N ASN A 87 17.32 -14.55 6.44
CA ASN A 87 16.56 -14.45 5.19
C ASN A 87 15.38 -13.48 5.29
N LYS A 88 14.65 -13.47 6.42
CA LYS A 88 13.57 -12.50 6.65
C LYS A 88 14.09 -11.07 6.69
N ILE A 89 15.22 -10.84 7.35
CA ILE A 89 15.86 -9.51 7.41
C ILE A 89 16.32 -9.08 6.02
N GLU A 90 16.97 -9.96 5.26
CA GLU A 90 17.42 -9.66 3.90
C GLU A 90 16.24 -9.36 2.96
N ASN A 91 15.19 -10.17 3.02
CA ASN A 91 13.97 -9.96 2.24
C ASN A 91 13.30 -8.63 2.61
N ALA A 92 13.25 -8.28 3.89
CA ALA A 92 12.71 -6.99 4.33
C ALA A 92 13.54 -5.82 3.79
N LYS A 93 14.88 -5.91 3.81
CA LYS A 93 15.77 -4.90 3.22
C LYS A 93 15.53 -4.75 1.71
N LYS A 94 15.51 -5.86 0.97
CA LYS A 94 15.21 -5.86 -0.47
C LYS A 94 13.83 -5.29 -0.78
N ALA A 95 12.83 -5.59 0.04
CA ALA A 95 11.48 -5.04 -0.12
C ALA A 95 11.45 -3.52 0.04
N ILE A 96 12.23 -2.98 0.99
CA ILE A 96 12.40 -1.54 1.18
C ILE A 96 13.05 -0.90 -0.07
N ASP A 97 14.15 -1.49 -0.56
CA ASP A 97 14.86 -0.96 -1.73
C ASP A 97 13.95 -0.97 -2.98
N ASN A 98 13.26 -2.09 -3.23
CA ASN A 98 12.30 -2.24 -4.33
C ASN A 98 11.15 -1.23 -4.24
N PHE A 99 10.67 -0.94 -3.02
CA PHE A 99 9.64 0.07 -2.81
C PHE A 99 10.12 1.45 -3.25
N PHE A 100 11.32 1.87 -2.81
CA PHE A 100 11.84 3.18 -3.18
C PHE A 100 12.19 3.29 -4.66
N GLU A 101 12.73 2.24 -5.27
CA GLU A 101 12.98 2.23 -6.72
C GLU A 101 11.67 2.38 -7.49
N SER A 102 10.68 1.54 -7.18
CA SER A 102 9.39 1.58 -7.88
C SER A 102 8.61 2.88 -7.64
N TYR A 103 8.69 3.45 -6.42
CA TYR A 103 8.09 4.74 -6.08
C TYR A 103 8.76 5.87 -6.85
N ASN A 104 10.10 5.93 -6.85
CA ASN A 104 10.84 6.96 -7.55
C ASN A 104 10.59 6.91 -9.04
N ARG A 105 10.55 5.70 -9.63
CA ARG A 105 10.17 5.51 -11.04
C ARG A 105 8.78 6.05 -11.32
N LYS A 106 7.77 5.65 -10.54
CA LYS A 106 6.38 6.14 -10.68
C LYS A 106 6.27 7.65 -10.49
N LYS A 107 7.04 8.22 -9.56
CA LYS A 107 7.10 9.67 -9.32
C LYS A 107 7.67 10.40 -10.52
N GLN A 108 8.80 9.91 -11.05
CA GLN A 108 9.42 10.47 -12.26
C GLN A 108 8.50 10.38 -13.47
N GLU A 109 7.85 9.23 -13.69
CA GLU A 109 6.86 9.04 -14.75
C GLU A 109 5.69 10.03 -14.61
N LYS A 110 5.15 10.22 -13.40
CA LYS A 110 4.08 11.20 -13.15
C LYS A 110 4.52 12.63 -13.42
N ILE A 111 5.71 13.01 -12.96
CA ILE A 111 6.29 14.33 -13.23
C ILE A 111 6.48 14.54 -14.73
N GLN A 112 7.01 13.54 -15.43
CA GLN A 112 7.19 13.58 -16.88
C GLN A 112 5.86 13.73 -17.61
N LYS A 113 4.87 12.89 -17.31
CA LYS A 113 3.52 12.99 -17.88
C LYS A 113 2.89 14.36 -17.63
N ASN A 114 3.05 14.92 -16.44
CA ASN A 114 2.53 16.26 -16.14
C ASN A 114 3.26 17.35 -16.93
N ARG A 115 4.59 17.23 -17.10
CA ARG A 115 5.37 18.15 -17.94
C ARG A 115 4.99 18.04 -19.42
N GLU A 116 4.75 16.83 -19.92
CA GLU A 116 4.28 16.58 -21.28
C GLU A 116 2.89 17.20 -21.49
N LYS A 117 1.93 16.91 -20.61
CA LYS A 117 0.60 17.53 -20.62
C LYS A 117 0.64 19.05 -20.54
N GLN A 118 1.55 19.60 -19.72
CA GLN A 118 1.73 21.04 -19.64
C GLN A 118 2.23 21.61 -20.97
N LYS A 119 3.22 20.96 -21.62
CA LYS A 119 3.71 21.37 -22.94
C LYS A 119 2.61 21.27 -24.00
N GLU A 120 1.86 20.18 -24.03
CA GLU A 120 0.72 19.99 -24.93
C GLU A 120 -0.35 21.08 -24.71
N PHE A 121 -0.68 21.37 -23.45
CA PHE A 121 -1.63 22.42 -23.11
C PHE A 121 -1.15 23.81 -23.57
N LEU A 122 0.14 24.14 -23.35
CA LEU A 122 0.71 25.40 -23.83
C LEU A 122 0.70 25.48 -25.36
N LEU A 123 1.06 24.41 -26.06
CA LEU A 123 1.01 24.35 -27.52
C LEU A 123 -0.41 24.52 -28.06
N ASN A 124 -1.40 23.85 -27.45
CA ASN A 124 -2.80 23.98 -27.84
C ASN A 124 -3.30 25.41 -27.58
N ARG A 125 -2.97 25.97 -26.41
CA ARG A 125 -3.28 27.37 -26.08
C ARG A 125 -2.69 28.34 -27.08
N ASP A 126 -1.42 28.18 -27.45
CA ASP A 126 -0.73 29.08 -28.39
C ASP A 126 -1.31 28.96 -29.81
N LYS A 127 -1.70 27.74 -30.22
CA LYS A 127 -2.43 27.52 -31.49
C LYS A 127 -3.83 28.15 -31.47
N ASP A 128 -4.55 28.04 -30.36
CA ASP A 128 -5.92 28.56 -30.22
C ASP A 128 -5.97 30.09 -30.06
N ILE A 129 -4.88 30.73 -29.60
CA ILE A 129 -4.75 32.20 -29.58
C ILE A 129 -4.67 32.79 -30.99
N SER A 130 -4.18 32.02 -31.98
CA SER A 130 -3.99 32.50 -33.36
C SER A 130 -5.25 32.40 -34.25
N GLY A 131 -6.40 31.94 -33.73
CA GLY A 131 -7.65 31.75 -34.50
C GLY A 131 -8.75 32.77 -34.18
N MET A 132 -9.91 32.64 -34.85
CA MET A 132 -11.10 33.48 -34.58
C MET A 132 -11.57 33.32 -33.13
N LEU A 133 -11.96 34.42 -32.47
CA LEU A 133 -12.40 34.40 -31.06
C LEU A 133 -13.53 33.39 -30.80
N TRP A 134 -14.46 33.23 -31.74
CA TRP A 134 -15.57 32.29 -31.64
C TRP A 134 -15.14 30.82 -31.75
N ASP A 135 -14.12 30.50 -32.55
CA ASP A 135 -13.52 29.15 -32.59
C ASP A 135 -12.95 28.77 -31.22
N ARG A 136 -12.31 29.72 -30.54
CA ARG A 136 -11.76 29.51 -29.19
C ARG A 136 -12.87 29.28 -28.17
N VAL A 137 -13.95 30.05 -28.22
CA VAL A 137 -15.10 29.90 -27.31
C VAL A 137 -15.78 28.54 -27.50
N VAL A 138 -15.98 28.10 -28.75
CA VAL A 138 -16.58 26.79 -29.06
C VAL A 138 -15.70 25.63 -28.56
N LYS A 139 -14.38 25.72 -28.74
CA LYS A 139 -13.41 24.74 -28.21
C LYS A 139 -13.40 24.70 -26.68
N LEU A 140 -13.35 25.86 -26.01
CA LEU A 140 -13.35 25.92 -24.53
C LEU A 140 -14.63 25.37 -23.91
N LEU A 141 -15.76 25.58 -24.58
CA LEU A 141 -17.06 25.05 -24.16
C LEU A 141 -17.27 23.58 -24.60
N ASN A 142 -16.27 22.96 -25.26
CA ASN A 142 -16.31 21.58 -25.77
C ASN A 142 -17.61 21.23 -26.50
N LEU A 143 -18.19 22.17 -27.25
CA LEU A 143 -19.53 22.00 -27.86
C LEU A 143 -19.56 20.94 -28.98
N SER A 144 -18.40 20.41 -29.37
CA SER A 144 -18.24 19.27 -30.27
C SER A 144 -18.55 17.91 -29.62
N GLU A 145 -18.46 17.83 -28.29
CA GLU A 145 -18.78 16.61 -27.55
C GLU A 145 -20.25 16.65 -27.12
N THR A 146 -21.01 15.60 -27.44
CA THR A 146 -22.45 15.47 -27.15
C THR A 146 -22.77 15.37 -25.64
N SER A 147 -21.75 15.33 -24.77
CA SER A 147 -21.87 15.08 -23.33
C SER A 147 -21.81 16.36 -22.47
N THR A 148 -21.76 17.54 -23.07
CA THR A 148 -21.97 18.76 -22.29
C THR A 148 -23.45 18.77 -21.90
N GLY A 149 -23.80 18.65 -20.61
CA GLY A 149 -25.19 18.66 -20.07
C GLY A 149 -26.02 19.92 -20.37
N LEU A 150 -25.62 20.68 -21.38
CA LEU A 150 -26.32 21.75 -22.08
C LEU A 150 -27.47 21.25 -22.96
N GLU A 151 -27.54 19.96 -23.32
CA GLU A 151 -28.66 19.42 -24.12
C GLU A 151 -29.97 19.30 -23.30
N ASP A 152 -29.86 19.03 -21.99
CA ASP A 152 -31.01 19.01 -21.07
C ASP A 152 -31.42 20.42 -20.59
N SER A 153 -30.57 21.42 -20.87
CA SER A 153 -30.77 22.82 -20.51
C SER A 153 -31.41 23.58 -21.68
N ASN A 154 -32.16 24.65 -21.40
CA ASN A 154 -32.75 25.55 -22.40
C ASN A 154 -31.70 26.33 -23.26
N MET A 155 -30.46 25.87 -23.32
CA MET A 155 -29.33 26.50 -24.00
C MET A 155 -29.04 25.91 -25.39
N SER A 156 -29.90 25.04 -25.93
CA SER A 156 -29.76 24.53 -27.31
C SER A 156 -29.67 25.64 -28.35
N LYS A 157 -30.49 26.70 -28.21
CA LYS A 157 -30.43 27.90 -29.08
C LYS A 157 -29.12 28.67 -28.95
N PHE A 158 -28.53 28.65 -27.75
CA PHE A 158 -27.24 29.29 -27.48
C PHE A 158 -26.09 28.48 -28.13
N LYS A 159 -26.12 27.15 -28.05
CA LYS A 159 -25.20 26.26 -28.78
C LYS A 159 -25.30 26.48 -30.29
N GLU A 160 -26.52 26.53 -30.84
CA GLU A 160 -26.74 26.82 -32.27
C GLU A 160 -26.20 28.20 -32.69
N LEU A 161 -26.43 29.24 -31.87
CA LEU A 161 -25.91 30.58 -32.12
C LEU A 161 -24.37 30.61 -32.14
N LEU A 162 -23.71 29.93 -31.20
CA LEU A 162 -22.25 29.85 -31.14
C LEU A 162 -21.65 29.11 -32.35
N LEU A 163 -22.28 28.01 -32.78
CA LEU A 163 -21.87 27.29 -33.99
C LEU A 163 -22.09 28.10 -35.28
N LYS A 164 -23.09 28.98 -35.29
CA LYS A 164 -23.32 29.92 -36.41
C LYS A 164 -22.24 31.00 -36.44
N LEU A 165 -21.98 31.65 -35.29
CA LEU A 165 -20.95 32.67 -35.14
C LEU A 165 -19.54 32.15 -35.46
N GLN A 166 -19.28 30.86 -35.19
CA GLN A 166 -18.05 30.19 -35.58
C GLN A 166 -17.84 30.12 -37.11
N LYS A 167 -18.91 29.91 -37.88
CA LYS A 167 -18.83 29.75 -39.35
C LYS A 167 -18.82 31.08 -40.09
N ASP A 168 -19.28 32.15 -39.45
CA ASP A 168 -19.44 33.46 -40.07
C ASP A 168 -18.12 34.28 -40.00
N PRO A 169 -17.48 34.62 -41.14
CA PRO A 169 -16.21 35.35 -41.15
C PRO A 169 -16.36 36.84 -40.77
N ASN A 170 -17.58 37.39 -40.82
CA ASN A 170 -17.89 38.76 -40.41
C ASN A 170 -18.48 38.85 -39.00
N ALA A 171 -18.33 37.79 -38.20
CA ALA A 171 -18.79 37.81 -36.82
C ALA A 171 -18.05 38.90 -36.03
N PRO A 172 -18.72 39.58 -35.09
CA PRO A 172 -18.08 40.60 -34.26
C PRO A 172 -16.89 40.00 -33.49
N GLY A 173 -15.74 40.67 -33.50
CA GLY A 173 -14.51 40.17 -32.91
C GLY A 173 -13.74 39.13 -33.74
N ALA A 174 -14.20 38.78 -34.95
CA ALA A 174 -13.40 37.98 -35.89
C ALA A 174 -12.32 38.81 -36.63
N ASN A 175 -12.54 40.12 -36.77
CA ASN A 175 -11.71 41.03 -37.58
C ASN A 175 -10.91 42.06 -36.73
N ASP A 176 -11.11 42.09 -35.41
CA ASP A 176 -10.61 43.16 -34.53
C ASP A 176 -9.30 42.80 -33.78
N ILE A 177 -8.59 41.74 -34.19
CA ILE A 177 -7.33 41.27 -33.58
C ILE A 177 -6.31 40.91 -34.66
#